data_AF-A0A1Q4E8G3-F1
#
_entry.id   AF-A0A1Q4E8G3-F1
#
_cell.length_a   1.000
_cell.length_b   1.000
_cell.length_c   1.000
_cell.angle_alpha   90.00
_cell.angle_beta   90.00
_cell.angle_gamma   90.00
#
_symmetry.space_group_name_H-M   'P 1'
#
loop_
_entity.id
_entity.type
_entity.pdbx_description
1 polymer ?
#
loop_
_entity_poly.entity_id
_entity_poly.type
_entity_poly.pdbx_seq_one_letter_code
_entity_poly.pdbx_strand_id
1 'polypeptide(L)'
;MVSACGGGGKTDLAGTDGGDEGATMNAAAPNRPSGQPQGTADAESIDCRSLAAPSGADVVGVSLGMRAEDAYKAVACSNRALRVTYDAGGFQVPAMPDGSRPRTMVLGQRSGEKIEVSLAGLPGQETVVAIRREVTYGQGQEPQMAALAQQLRGKYGELTAAEGFGAGNYHATLIREQPRQPGEIRNPCEPPTHGPMEIYPYCGPSVAVHVDANPSNPQLAAHLIVSLSDGMTGMRLLNEYRAHAQAAAQRQQNQEAGQAAGRNPTL
;
A
#
# COMPACT_ATOMS: atom_id res chain seq x y z
N MET A 1 16.62 43.88 52.01
CA MET A 1 16.79 43.37 53.39
C MET A 1 16.02 42.06 53.51
N VAL A 2 16.71 41.00 54.00
CA VAL A 2 16.21 39.69 54.49
C VAL A 2 15.57 38.77 53.43
N SER A 3 16.28 37.79 52.85
CA SER A 3 16.67 36.44 53.35
C SER A 3 15.50 35.47 53.60
N ALA A 4 15.44 34.39 52.81
CA ALA A 4 14.87 33.11 53.20
C ALA A 4 15.67 31.95 52.58
N CYS A 5 16.24 31.12 53.46
CA CYS A 5 16.94 29.86 53.19
C CYS A 5 16.08 28.68 53.67
N GLY A 6 16.37 27.48 53.14
CA GLY A 6 15.94 26.17 53.68
C GLY A 6 15.46 25.28 52.54
N GLY A 7 16.20 24.27 52.06
CA GLY A 7 16.67 23.03 52.71
C GLY A 7 16.14 21.90 51.82
N GLY A 8 16.89 20.93 51.30
CA GLY A 8 17.93 20.12 51.93
C GLY A 8 17.35 18.73 52.18
N GLY A 9 17.32 17.86 51.15
CA GLY A 9 16.87 16.47 51.27
C GLY A 9 17.56 15.58 50.24
N LYS A 10 18.61 14.86 50.68
CA LYS A 10 19.23 13.75 49.95
C LYS A 10 18.49 12.46 50.33
N THR A 11 18.12 11.69 49.33
CA THR A 11 17.93 10.24 49.47
C THR A 11 18.56 9.57 48.27
N ASP A 12 19.69 8.92 48.52
CA ASP A 12 20.31 7.93 47.67
C ASP A 12 19.40 6.69 47.65
N LEU A 13 18.93 6.29 46.47
CA LEU A 13 18.48 4.92 46.24
C LEU A 13 19.06 4.43 44.92
N ALA A 14 19.82 3.36 45.08
CA ALA A 14 20.47 2.56 44.05
C ALA A 14 19.47 1.67 43.30
N GLY A 15 19.84 1.29 42.08
CA GLY A 15 19.19 0.27 41.25
C GLY A 15 18.31 0.89 40.16
N THR A 16 18.41 0.56 38.89
CA THR A 16 18.98 -0.63 38.21
C THR A 16 19.29 -0.26 36.76
N ASP A 17 20.35 -0.85 36.22
CA ASP A 17 20.72 -0.82 34.80
C ASP A 17 19.52 -1.18 33.90
N GLY A 18 19.03 -0.19 33.15
CA GLY A 18 18.06 -0.34 32.08
C GLY A 18 18.79 -0.17 30.75
N GLY A 19 18.90 -1.27 30.03
CA GLY A 19 19.60 -1.38 28.75
C GLY A 19 19.15 -0.36 27.71
N ASP A 20 20.15 0.24 27.12
CA ASP A 20 20.16 1.15 25.99
C ASP A 20 19.75 0.39 24.71
N GLU A 21 18.45 0.29 24.44
CA GLU A 21 17.91 0.02 23.10
C GLU A 21 17.21 1.29 22.61
N GLY A 22 18.03 2.32 22.35
CA GLY A 22 17.64 3.47 21.57
C GLY A 22 17.21 3.04 20.18
N ALA A 23 15.93 2.71 20.02
CA ALA A 23 15.26 2.67 18.73
C ALA A 23 15.42 4.07 18.12
N THR A 24 16.37 4.19 17.18
CA THR A 24 16.49 5.37 16.33
C THR A 24 15.15 5.53 15.65
N MET A 25 14.36 6.48 16.12
CA MET A 25 13.16 6.90 15.42
C MET A 25 13.62 7.25 14.01
N ASN A 26 13.16 6.47 13.04
CA ASN A 26 13.37 6.70 11.62
C ASN A 26 13.18 8.19 11.38
N ALA A 27 14.28 8.88 11.04
CA ALA A 27 14.21 10.24 10.58
C ALA A 27 13.16 10.25 9.46
N ALA A 28 12.10 11.03 9.64
CA ALA A 28 11.05 11.14 8.64
C ALA A 28 11.73 11.40 7.30
N ALA A 29 11.56 10.47 6.35
CA ALA A 29 12.17 10.59 5.05
C ALA A 29 11.80 11.97 4.49
N PRO A 30 12.76 12.70 3.89
CA PRO A 30 12.50 14.04 3.39
C PRO A 30 11.28 13.98 2.47
N ASN A 31 10.28 14.84 2.75
CA ASN A 31 9.08 15.00 1.93
C ASN A 31 9.53 15.27 0.49
N ARG A 32 9.60 14.22 -0.34
CA ARG A 32 9.90 14.36 -1.77
C ARG A 32 8.69 15.06 -2.41
N PRO A 33 8.88 16.16 -3.15
CA PRO A 33 7.77 16.83 -3.78
C PRO A 33 7.05 15.87 -4.74
N SER A 34 5.72 15.80 -4.60
CA SER A 34 4.85 15.04 -5.50
C SER A 34 5.10 15.45 -6.96
N GLY A 35 5.41 14.49 -7.83
CA GLY A 35 5.63 14.73 -9.27
C GLY A 35 7.08 14.73 -9.76
N GLN A 36 8.08 14.40 -8.93
CA GLN A 36 9.44 14.15 -9.43
C GLN A 36 9.49 12.81 -10.20
N PRO A 37 10.02 12.77 -11.44
CA PRO A 37 10.22 11.53 -12.18
C PRO A 37 11.23 10.63 -11.43
N GLN A 38 10.91 9.40 -11.03
CA GLN A 38 10.52 8.24 -11.84
C GLN A 38 11.72 7.61 -12.55
N GLY A 39 12.34 6.63 -11.92
CA GLY A 39 13.46 5.88 -12.48
C GLY A 39 13.20 4.38 -12.61
N THR A 40 14.15 3.71 -13.27
CA THR A 40 14.36 2.28 -13.06
C THR A 40 15.18 2.08 -11.78
N ALA A 41 15.27 0.84 -11.27
CA ALA A 41 16.14 0.54 -10.14
C ALA A 41 17.59 1.04 -10.36
N ASP A 42 18.11 0.91 -11.58
CA ASP A 42 19.46 1.35 -11.94
C ASP A 42 19.59 2.88 -11.91
N ALA A 43 18.58 3.61 -12.40
CA ALA A 43 18.58 5.07 -12.38
C ALA A 43 18.57 5.63 -10.94
N GLU A 44 17.94 4.90 -10.01
CA GLU A 44 17.86 5.29 -8.60
C GLU A 44 18.92 4.64 -7.72
N SER A 45 19.85 3.87 -8.30
CA SER A 45 20.91 3.15 -7.57
C SER A 45 20.38 2.26 -6.44
N ILE A 46 19.23 1.60 -6.66
CA ILE A 46 18.61 0.71 -5.67
C ILE A 46 19.38 -0.60 -5.64
N ASP A 47 19.92 -0.98 -4.47
CA ASP A 47 20.54 -2.28 -4.28
C ASP A 47 19.48 -3.39 -4.17
N CYS A 48 19.24 -4.06 -5.29
CA CYS A 48 18.31 -5.19 -5.35
C CYS A 48 18.83 -6.48 -4.72
N ARG A 49 20.12 -6.57 -4.36
CA ARG A 49 20.69 -7.78 -3.75
C ARG A 49 20.38 -7.86 -2.27
N SER A 50 20.23 -6.72 -1.59
CA SER A 50 19.91 -6.64 -0.17
C SER A 50 18.41 -6.78 0.12
N LEU A 51 17.55 -6.69 -0.89
CA LEU A 51 16.11 -6.84 -0.74
C LEU A 51 15.73 -8.31 -0.70
N ALA A 52 15.84 -8.92 0.49
CA ALA A 52 15.18 -10.19 0.74
C ALA A 52 13.67 -9.97 0.64
N ALA A 53 12.99 -10.78 -0.19
CA ALA A 53 11.54 -10.80 -0.18
C ALA A 53 11.07 -11.20 1.22
N PRO A 54 10.19 -10.43 1.88
CA PRO A 54 9.66 -10.83 3.17
C PRO A 54 9.00 -12.21 3.07
N SER A 55 9.04 -13.01 4.13
CA SER A 55 8.28 -14.25 4.19
C SER A 55 6.79 -13.93 4.01
N GLY A 56 6.13 -14.56 3.03
CA GLY A 56 4.76 -14.18 2.66
C GLY A 56 4.67 -12.99 1.70
N ALA A 57 5.78 -12.63 1.04
CA ALA A 57 5.79 -11.71 -0.09
C ALA A 57 4.84 -12.17 -1.18
N ASP A 58 4.04 -11.22 -1.67
CA ASP A 58 3.00 -11.52 -2.63
C ASP A 58 3.41 -11.18 -4.06
N VAL A 59 2.75 -10.21 -4.69
CA VAL A 59 2.96 -9.83 -6.07
C VAL A 59 4.30 -9.13 -6.16
N VAL A 60 5.25 -9.77 -6.85
CA VAL A 60 6.61 -9.27 -7.12
C VAL A 60 7.42 -8.84 -5.89
N GLY A 61 7.20 -9.49 -4.75
CA GLY A 61 7.91 -9.13 -3.52
C GLY A 61 7.15 -8.15 -2.62
N VAL A 62 6.03 -7.59 -3.08
CA VAL A 62 5.21 -6.63 -2.32
C VAL A 62 4.15 -7.39 -1.50
N SER A 63 3.92 -6.96 -0.27
CA SER A 63 2.88 -7.51 0.63
C SER A 63 1.93 -6.42 1.12
N LEU A 64 0.70 -6.81 1.45
CA LEU A 64 -0.20 -5.95 2.21
C LEU A 64 0.46 -5.54 3.54
N GLY A 65 0.31 -4.28 3.94
CA GLY A 65 0.95 -3.70 5.12
C GLY A 65 2.41 -3.26 4.93
N MET A 66 3.06 -3.59 3.81
CA MET A 66 4.42 -3.13 3.50
C MET A 66 4.50 -1.60 3.47
N ARG A 67 5.60 -0.99 3.93
CA ARG A 67 5.80 0.46 3.83
C ARG A 67 5.94 0.90 2.38
N ALA A 68 5.47 2.11 2.06
CA ALA A 68 5.50 2.66 0.70
C ALA A 68 6.91 2.70 0.06
N GLU A 69 7.96 2.90 0.84
CA GLU A 69 9.35 2.92 0.35
C GLU A 69 9.86 1.52 0.00
N ASP A 70 9.54 0.54 0.84
CA ASP A 70 9.92 -0.85 0.60
C ASP A 70 9.13 -1.43 -0.57
N ALA A 71 7.85 -1.06 -0.70
CA ALA A 71 7.04 -1.42 -1.86
C ALA A 71 7.61 -0.84 -3.16
N TYR A 72 8.06 0.42 -3.14
CA TYR A 72 8.70 1.05 -4.28
C TYR A 72 9.97 0.28 -4.70
N LYS A 73 10.85 -0.02 -3.75
CA LYS A 73 12.08 -0.79 -4.00
C LYS A 73 11.77 -2.20 -4.51
N ALA A 74 10.80 -2.89 -3.92
CA ALA A 74 10.38 -4.22 -4.34
C ALA A 74 9.88 -4.22 -5.79
N VAL A 75 9.03 -3.25 -6.16
CA VAL A 75 8.57 -3.09 -7.55
C VAL A 75 9.74 -2.80 -8.49
N ALA A 76 10.62 -1.86 -8.13
CA ALA A 76 11.78 -1.51 -8.97
C ALA A 76 12.75 -2.70 -9.17
N CYS A 77 12.94 -3.51 -8.13
CA CYS A 77 13.83 -4.66 -8.17
C CYS A 77 13.21 -5.91 -8.80
N SER A 78 11.88 -5.98 -8.90
CA SER A 78 11.20 -7.12 -9.52
C SER A 78 11.53 -7.30 -10.99
N ASN A 79 11.79 -6.19 -11.69
CA ASN A 79 12.22 -6.18 -13.08
C ASN A 79 12.90 -4.85 -13.39
N ARG A 80 14.19 -4.89 -13.71
CA ARG A 80 15.00 -3.68 -13.97
C ARG A 80 14.51 -2.82 -15.14
N ALA A 81 13.68 -3.37 -16.02
CA ALA A 81 13.09 -2.62 -17.13
C ALA A 81 11.82 -1.84 -16.74
N LEU A 82 11.28 -2.04 -15.53
CA LEU A 82 10.13 -1.28 -15.05
C LEU A 82 10.53 0.17 -14.76
N ARG A 83 9.70 1.10 -15.23
CA ARG A 83 9.72 2.49 -14.76
C ARG A 83 8.79 2.59 -13.57
N VAL A 84 9.32 3.02 -12.43
CA VAL A 84 8.57 3.04 -11.16
C VAL A 84 8.32 4.48 -10.71
N THR A 85 7.07 4.73 -10.30
CA THR A 85 6.53 6.07 -10.11
C THR A 85 5.64 6.13 -8.88
N TYR A 86 5.53 7.30 -8.25
CA TYR A 86 4.52 7.58 -7.23
C TYR A 86 3.33 8.37 -7.81
N ASP A 87 2.17 8.24 -7.15
CA ASP A 87 0.98 9.10 -7.31
C ASP A 87 0.30 9.10 -8.69
N ALA A 88 0.41 7.99 -9.43
CA ALA A 88 -0.17 7.86 -10.76
C ALA A 88 -1.70 7.58 -10.80
N GLY A 89 -2.46 7.97 -9.78
CA GLY A 89 -3.93 7.76 -9.72
C GLY A 89 -4.46 6.92 -8.55
N GLY A 90 -3.85 7.02 -7.36
CA GLY A 90 -4.35 6.36 -6.15
C GLY A 90 -5.57 7.07 -5.53
N PHE A 91 -5.82 6.78 -4.24
CA PHE A 91 -6.95 7.39 -3.51
C PHE A 91 -6.89 8.92 -3.50
N GLN A 92 -8.03 9.56 -3.75
CA GLN A 92 -8.11 11.01 -3.64
C GLN A 92 -8.23 11.42 -2.17
N VAL A 93 -7.17 12.02 -1.65
CA VAL A 93 -7.12 12.57 -0.29
C VAL A 93 -6.68 14.05 -0.34
N PRO A 94 -7.32 14.94 0.44
CA PRO A 94 -6.96 16.35 0.48
C PRO A 94 -5.56 16.52 1.07
N ALA A 95 -4.85 17.59 0.73
CA ALA A 95 -3.58 17.91 1.41
C ALA A 95 -3.82 18.20 2.90
N MET A 96 -2.81 17.93 3.72
CA MET A 96 -2.77 18.35 5.12
C MET A 96 -2.65 19.88 5.22
N PRO A 97 -3.03 20.52 6.33
CA PRO A 97 -2.92 21.97 6.49
C PRO A 97 -1.49 22.52 6.37
N ASP A 98 -0.48 21.70 6.67
CA ASP A 98 0.94 22.03 6.47
C ASP A 98 1.40 21.88 5.01
N GLY A 99 0.48 21.55 4.09
CA GLY A 99 0.74 21.33 2.67
C GLY A 99 1.26 19.92 2.33
N SER A 100 1.55 19.07 3.32
CA SER A 100 2.00 17.70 3.07
C SER A 100 0.90 16.86 2.42
N ARG A 101 1.31 15.90 1.57
CA ARG A 101 0.40 14.98 0.88
C ARG A 101 0.93 13.56 1.04
N PRO A 102 0.06 12.59 1.36
CA PRO A 102 0.48 11.21 1.41
C PRO A 102 0.68 10.69 -0.01
N ARG A 103 1.58 9.73 -0.14
CA ARG A 103 1.71 8.92 -1.35
C ARG A 103 0.51 8.00 -1.45
N THR A 104 -0.08 7.93 -2.63
CA THR A 104 -1.36 7.22 -2.85
C THR A 104 -1.20 5.97 -3.69
N MET A 105 -0.12 5.88 -4.48
CA MET A 105 0.15 4.73 -5.32
C MET A 105 1.64 4.61 -5.67
N VAL A 106 2.14 3.37 -5.81
CA VAL A 106 3.33 3.06 -6.61
C VAL A 106 2.87 2.42 -7.92
N LEU A 107 3.35 2.91 -9.06
CA LEU A 107 3.10 2.32 -10.37
C LEU A 107 4.44 1.93 -11.00
N GLY A 108 4.63 0.63 -11.24
CA GLY A 108 5.70 0.08 -12.07
C GLY A 108 5.15 -0.35 -13.43
N GLN A 109 5.73 0.11 -14.53
CA GLN A 109 5.24 -0.26 -15.86
C GLN A 109 6.36 -0.44 -16.89
N ARG A 110 6.15 -1.40 -17.80
CA ARG A 110 6.89 -1.61 -19.04
C ARG A 110 5.96 -2.20 -20.11
N SER A 111 6.49 -2.48 -21.30
CA SER A 111 5.75 -3.20 -22.33
C SER A 111 5.33 -4.59 -21.82
N GLY A 112 4.02 -4.87 -21.83
CA GLY A 112 3.42 -6.15 -21.44
C GLY A 112 3.37 -6.41 -19.93
N GLU A 113 3.72 -5.46 -19.07
CA GLU A 113 3.63 -5.64 -17.62
C GLU A 113 3.35 -4.32 -16.90
N LYS A 114 2.38 -4.36 -15.98
CA LYS A 114 1.97 -3.22 -15.16
C LYS A 114 1.73 -3.70 -13.73
N ILE A 115 2.27 -2.98 -12.75
CA ILE A 115 2.11 -3.25 -11.33
C ILE A 115 1.66 -1.96 -10.65
N GLU A 116 0.49 -1.99 -10.02
CA GLU A 116 -0.06 -0.90 -9.25
C GLU A 116 -0.13 -1.32 -7.78
N VAL A 117 0.32 -0.43 -6.89
CA VAL A 117 0.32 -0.66 -5.46
C VAL A 117 -0.38 0.51 -4.81
N SER A 118 -1.61 0.33 -4.37
CA SER A 118 -2.35 1.36 -3.63
C SER A 118 -1.80 1.52 -2.22
N LEU A 119 -1.61 2.77 -1.83
CA LEU A 119 -1.07 3.15 -0.53
C LEU A 119 -2.11 3.93 0.27
N ALA A 120 -2.14 3.73 1.58
CA ALA A 120 -2.93 4.55 2.51
C ALA A 120 -2.15 4.83 3.79
N GLY A 121 -2.45 5.96 4.44
CA GLY A 121 -1.83 6.38 5.70
C GLY A 121 -1.53 7.87 5.73
N LEU A 122 -0.96 8.34 6.84
CA LEU A 122 -0.44 9.70 6.96
C LEU A 122 0.80 9.89 6.09
N PRO A 123 1.14 11.14 5.70
CA PRO A 123 2.36 11.42 4.93
C PRO A 123 3.60 10.84 5.61
N GLY A 124 4.36 10.04 4.86
CA GLY A 124 5.56 9.34 5.34
C GLY A 124 5.29 8.05 6.14
N GLN A 125 4.03 7.71 6.42
CA GLN A 125 3.64 6.50 7.15
C GLN A 125 2.82 5.53 6.31
N GLU A 126 2.75 5.76 5.00
CA GLU A 126 1.86 5.04 4.11
C GLU A 126 2.26 3.56 3.99
N THR A 127 1.25 2.70 3.95
CA THR A 127 1.40 1.26 3.77
C THR A 127 0.56 0.75 2.61
N VAL A 128 0.97 -0.40 2.07
CA VAL A 128 0.28 -1.09 0.98
C VAL A 128 -1.06 -1.64 1.45
N VAL A 129 -2.13 -1.31 0.74
CA VAL A 129 -3.50 -1.77 1.05
C VAL A 129 -4.17 -2.48 -0.12
N ALA A 130 -3.64 -2.30 -1.34
CA ALA A 130 -3.99 -3.13 -2.49
C ALA A 130 -2.82 -3.23 -3.46
N ILE A 131 -2.76 -4.31 -4.22
CA ILE A 131 -1.76 -4.57 -5.25
C ILE A 131 -2.48 -5.16 -6.46
N ARG A 132 -2.19 -4.67 -7.66
CA ARG A 132 -2.60 -5.30 -8.91
C ARG A 132 -1.40 -5.48 -9.81
N ARG A 133 -1.23 -6.67 -10.38
CA ARG A 133 -0.27 -6.93 -11.46
C ARG A 133 -0.99 -7.48 -12.67
N GLU A 134 -0.71 -6.85 -13.80
CA GLU A 134 -1.17 -7.26 -15.12
C GLU A 134 0.05 -7.67 -15.94
N VAL A 135 -0.04 -8.82 -16.61
CA VAL A 135 0.99 -9.36 -17.50
C VAL A 135 0.33 -9.77 -18.80
N THR A 136 0.76 -9.19 -19.91
CA THR A 136 0.43 -9.65 -21.26
C THR A 136 1.60 -10.45 -21.81
N TYR A 137 1.36 -11.70 -22.19
CA TYR A 137 2.39 -12.58 -22.73
C TYR A 137 2.54 -12.36 -24.24
N GLY A 138 3.79 -12.22 -24.70
CA GLY A 138 4.10 -12.19 -26.13
C GLY A 138 3.96 -13.58 -26.75
N GLN A 139 3.86 -13.63 -28.08
CA GLN A 139 3.79 -14.89 -28.82
C GLN A 139 5.01 -15.79 -28.53
N GLY A 140 4.74 -17.04 -28.18
CA GLY A 140 5.76 -18.03 -27.79
C GLY A 140 6.22 -17.90 -26.33
N GLN A 141 5.72 -16.92 -25.57
CA GLN A 141 6.02 -16.74 -24.14
C GLN A 141 4.81 -17.07 -23.25
N GLU A 142 3.68 -17.46 -23.84
CA GLU A 142 2.48 -17.81 -23.11
C GLU A 142 2.69 -19.07 -22.27
N PRO A 143 2.44 -19.04 -20.94
CA PRO A 143 2.50 -20.23 -20.12
C PRO A 143 1.31 -21.14 -20.41
N GLN A 144 1.49 -22.44 -20.18
CA GLN A 144 0.39 -23.40 -20.18
C GLN A 144 -0.61 -23.07 -19.06
N MET A 145 -1.90 -22.97 -19.39
CA MET A 145 -2.97 -22.62 -18.45
C MET A 145 -2.99 -23.51 -17.21
N ALA A 146 -2.83 -24.82 -17.40
CA ALA A 146 -2.81 -25.79 -16.30
C ALA A 146 -1.63 -25.57 -15.34
N ALA A 147 -0.44 -25.30 -15.87
CA ALA A 147 0.75 -25.03 -15.08
C ALA A 147 0.64 -23.70 -14.33
N LEU A 148 0.14 -22.66 -15.00
CA LEU A 148 -0.10 -21.36 -14.38
C LEU A 148 -1.13 -21.48 -13.23
N ALA A 149 -2.25 -22.17 -13.46
CA ALA A 149 -3.25 -22.41 -12.41
C ALA A 149 -2.66 -23.17 -11.21
N GLN A 150 -1.81 -24.17 -11.45
CA GLN A 150 -1.13 -24.91 -10.37
C GLN A 150 -0.16 -24.01 -9.58
N GLN A 151 0.62 -23.16 -10.27
CA GLN A 151 1.52 -22.21 -9.62
C GLN A 151 0.75 -21.19 -8.77
N LEU A 152 -0.37 -20.68 -9.29
CA LEU A 152 -1.25 -19.76 -8.56
C LEU A 152 -1.82 -20.42 -7.32
N ARG A 153 -2.32 -21.66 -7.40
CA ARG A 153 -2.78 -22.40 -6.21
C ARG A 153 -1.67 -22.64 -5.21
N GLY A 154 -0.49 -23.04 -5.68
CA GLY A 154 0.68 -23.25 -4.81
C GLY A 154 1.09 -21.99 -4.05
N LYS A 155 0.96 -20.82 -4.69
CA LYS A 155 1.33 -19.53 -4.09
C LYS A 155 0.23 -18.97 -3.17
N TYR A 156 -1.02 -19.01 -3.61
CA TYR A 156 -2.13 -18.31 -2.96
C TYR A 156 -2.99 -19.19 -2.06
N GLY A 157 -2.95 -20.51 -2.27
CA GLY A 157 -3.84 -21.49 -1.64
C GLY A 157 -4.97 -21.93 -2.57
N GLU A 158 -5.93 -22.68 -2.03
CA GLU A 158 -7.09 -23.16 -2.77
C GLU A 158 -7.99 -21.99 -3.18
N LEU A 159 -7.92 -21.61 -4.45
CA LEU A 159 -8.78 -20.57 -5.01
C LEU A 159 -10.20 -21.13 -5.19
N THR A 160 -11.19 -20.47 -4.58
CA THR A 160 -12.60 -20.68 -4.89
C THR A 160 -12.84 -20.21 -6.32
N ALA A 161 -13.00 -21.16 -7.23
CA ALA A 161 -13.40 -20.88 -8.59
C ALA A 161 -14.84 -20.33 -8.57
N ALA A 162 -14.99 -19.03 -8.87
CA ALA A 162 -16.30 -18.52 -9.27
C ALA A 162 -16.57 -19.03 -10.69
N GLU A 163 -17.70 -19.72 -10.84
CA GLU A 163 -18.17 -20.43 -12.01
C GLU A 163 -18.00 -19.64 -13.32
N GLY A 164 -17.48 -20.29 -14.36
CA GLY A 164 -17.36 -19.69 -15.69
C GLY A 164 -16.45 -20.42 -16.68
N PHE A 165 -16.44 -21.76 -16.68
CA PHE A 165 -15.78 -22.53 -17.75
C PHE A 165 -16.63 -22.45 -19.02
N GLY A 166 -16.48 -21.36 -19.78
CA GLY A 166 -17.04 -21.21 -21.11
C GLY A 166 -16.07 -20.43 -22.00
N ALA A 167 -15.48 -21.12 -22.98
CA ALA A 167 -14.73 -20.53 -24.10
C ALA A 167 -13.43 -19.73 -23.77
N GLY A 168 -12.59 -20.22 -22.85
CA GLY A 168 -11.17 -19.85 -22.83
C GLY A 168 -10.73 -18.80 -21.82
N ASN A 169 -11.51 -18.46 -20.80
CA ASN A 169 -11.03 -17.60 -19.70
C ASN A 169 -11.03 -18.37 -18.38
N TYR A 170 -10.08 -18.07 -17.50
CA TYR A 170 -9.98 -18.62 -16.15
C TYR A 170 -10.08 -17.48 -15.14
N HIS A 171 -11.10 -17.51 -14.30
CA HIS A 171 -11.28 -16.56 -13.21
C HIS A 171 -11.38 -17.32 -11.89
N ALA A 172 -10.62 -16.89 -10.90
CA ALA A 172 -10.59 -17.53 -9.60
C ALA A 172 -10.38 -16.50 -8.51
N THR A 173 -10.99 -16.72 -7.35
CA THR A 173 -10.94 -15.79 -6.22
C THR A 173 -10.58 -16.55 -4.96
N LEU A 174 -9.89 -15.91 -4.02
CA LEU A 174 -9.68 -16.42 -2.68
C LEU A 174 -10.01 -15.31 -1.71
N ILE A 175 -10.99 -15.56 -0.85
CA ILE A 175 -11.42 -14.62 0.18
C ILE A 175 -11.21 -15.32 1.51
N ARG A 176 -10.27 -14.81 2.31
CA ARG A 176 -9.88 -15.46 3.57
C ARG A 176 -10.89 -15.20 4.69
N GLU A 177 -11.55 -14.05 4.64
CA GLU A 177 -12.36 -13.55 5.74
C GLU A 177 -13.66 -12.93 5.21
N GLN A 178 -14.59 -13.76 4.73
CA GLN A 178 -16.04 -13.48 4.80
C GLN A 178 -16.89 -14.64 4.25
N PRO A 179 -18.03 -14.97 4.91
CA PRO A 179 -19.04 -15.80 4.29
C PRO A 179 -19.73 -15.02 3.16
N ARG A 180 -19.79 -15.64 1.97
CA ARG A 180 -20.57 -15.13 0.84
C ARG A 180 -22.02 -14.96 1.28
N GLN A 181 -22.62 -13.79 1.06
CA GLN A 181 -24.06 -13.64 1.31
C GLN A 181 -24.85 -14.48 0.30
N PRO A 182 -25.82 -15.31 0.74
CA PRO A 182 -26.65 -16.08 -0.17
C PRO A 182 -27.40 -15.15 -1.14
N GLY A 183 -27.32 -15.44 -2.45
CA GLY A 183 -28.04 -14.67 -3.49
C GLY A 183 -27.24 -13.54 -4.15
N GLU A 184 -26.03 -13.22 -3.67
CA GLU A 184 -25.15 -12.28 -4.37
C GLU A 184 -24.42 -12.96 -5.55
N ILE A 185 -24.68 -12.42 -6.75
CA ILE A 185 -24.04 -12.88 -7.99
C ILE A 185 -22.53 -12.64 -7.93
N ARG A 186 -22.11 -11.49 -7.38
CA ARG A 186 -20.69 -11.12 -7.23
C ARG A 186 -20.38 -10.86 -5.76
N ASN A 187 -19.26 -11.40 -5.28
CA ASN A 187 -18.80 -11.12 -3.93
C ASN A 187 -18.20 -9.70 -3.89
N PRO A 188 -18.70 -8.79 -3.04
CA PRO A 188 -18.17 -7.42 -2.95
C PRO A 188 -16.71 -7.37 -2.46
N CYS A 189 -16.21 -8.44 -1.85
CA CYS A 189 -14.82 -8.56 -1.40
C CYS A 189 -13.85 -9.12 -2.44
N GLU A 190 -14.34 -9.44 -3.64
CA GLU A 190 -13.48 -9.76 -4.78
C GLU A 190 -12.75 -8.49 -5.26
N PRO A 191 -11.41 -8.43 -5.17
CA PRO A 191 -10.66 -7.28 -5.70
C PRO A 191 -10.93 -7.12 -7.20
N PRO A 192 -11.13 -5.90 -7.71
CA PRO A 192 -11.33 -5.69 -9.13
C PRO A 192 -10.07 -6.11 -9.92
N THR A 193 -10.25 -6.95 -10.93
CA THR A 193 -9.20 -7.30 -11.90
C THR A 193 -9.16 -6.32 -13.07
N HIS A 194 -10.18 -5.47 -13.24
CA HIS A 194 -10.22 -4.42 -14.26
C HIS A 194 -10.77 -3.11 -13.65
N GLY A 195 -10.45 -1.97 -14.24
CA GLY A 195 -10.94 -0.66 -13.79
C GLY A 195 -10.13 -0.08 -12.62
N PRO A 196 -10.66 0.89 -11.86
CA PRO A 196 -9.96 1.42 -10.68
C PRO A 196 -9.86 0.37 -9.57
N MET A 197 -8.80 0.44 -8.77
CA MET A 197 -8.73 -0.36 -7.54
C MET A 197 -9.71 0.20 -6.51
N GLU A 198 -10.66 -0.63 -6.11
CA GLU A 198 -11.64 -0.33 -5.08
C GLU A 198 -11.33 -1.14 -3.83
N ILE A 199 -11.58 -0.54 -2.67
CA ILE A 199 -11.48 -1.21 -1.38
C ILE A 199 -12.78 -1.01 -0.61
N TYR A 200 -13.20 -2.06 0.10
CA TYR A 200 -14.46 -2.09 0.82
C TYR A 200 -14.20 -2.24 2.33
N PRO A 201 -14.85 -1.44 3.19
CA PRO A 201 -14.49 -1.31 4.62
C PRO A 201 -14.72 -2.57 5.45
N TYR A 202 -15.46 -3.54 4.92
CA TYR A 202 -15.77 -4.81 5.59
C TYR A 202 -14.97 -5.99 5.02
N CYS A 203 -14.21 -5.80 3.95
CA CYS A 203 -13.49 -6.86 3.27
C CYS A 203 -12.06 -6.97 3.82
N GLY A 204 -11.73 -8.08 4.45
CA GLY A 204 -10.36 -8.39 4.87
C GLY A 204 -9.44 -8.70 3.68
N PRO A 205 -8.28 -9.33 3.93
CA PRO A 205 -7.37 -9.76 2.89
C PRO A 205 -8.04 -10.70 1.88
N SER A 206 -8.03 -10.30 0.61
CA SER A 206 -8.58 -11.06 -0.52
C SER A 206 -7.66 -11.04 -1.74
N VAL A 207 -7.82 -12.09 -2.56
CA VAL A 207 -7.13 -12.30 -3.83
C VAL A 207 -8.15 -12.53 -4.94
N ALA A 208 -7.93 -11.91 -6.09
CA ALA A 208 -8.60 -12.27 -7.34
C ALA A 208 -7.53 -12.53 -8.41
N VAL A 209 -7.79 -13.54 -9.22
CA VAL A 209 -6.96 -13.90 -10.37
C VAL A 209 -7.85 -14.00 -11.59
N HIS A 210 -7.43 -13.32 -12.65
CA HIS A 210 -8.05 -13.39 -13.96
C HIS A 210 -7.00 -13.79 -14.98
N VAL A 211 -7.30 -14.75 -15.83
CA VAL A 211 -6.42 -15.22 -16.90
C VAL A 211 -7.23 -15.36 -18.18
N ASP A 212 -6.85 -14.59 -19.20
CA ASP A 212 -7.40 -14.76 -20.54
C ASP A 212 -6.54 -15.78 -21.30
N ALA A 213 -7.17 -16.79 -21.92
CA ALA A 213 -6.42 -17.68 -22.79
C ALA A 213 -6.13 -17.04 -24.15
N ASN A 214 -5.12 -17.57 -24.83
CA ASN A 214 -4.81 -17.19 -26.19
C ASN A 214 -5.95 -17.63 -27.13
N PRO A 215 -6.54 -16.71 -27.92
CA PRO A 215 -7.67 -17.03 -28.79
C PRO A 215 -7.33 -18.03 -29.90
N SER A 216 -6.05 -18.12 -30.31
CA SER A 216 -5.55 -19.12 -31.26
C SER A 216 -5.19 -20.46 -30.60
N ASN A 217 -4.93 -20.47 -29.29
CA ASN A 217 -4.68 -21.70 -28.54
C ASN A 217 -5.15 -21.55 -27.07
N PRO A 218 -6.38 -22.00 -26.74
CA PRO A 218 -6.95 -21.87 -25.41
C PRO A 218 -6.21 -22.60 -24.28
N GLN A 219 -5.19 -23.41 -24.60
CA GLN A 219 -4.33 -24.06 -23.60
C GLN A 219 -3.21 -23.13 -23.08
N LEU A 220 -3.01 -21.98 -23.71
CA LEU A 220 -1.98 -21.00 -23.38
C LEU A 220 -2.61 -19.73 -22.79
N ALA A 221 -1.97 -19.11 -21.80
CA ALA A 221 -2.43 -17.83 -21.24
C ALA A 221 -1.91 -16.65 -22.04
N ALA A 222 -2.79 -15.80 -22.57
CA ALA A 222 -2.40 -14.55 -23.23
C ALA A 222 -2.24 -13.40 -22.23
N HIS A 223 -3.01 -13.42 -21.13
CA HIS A 223 -3.04 -12.34 -20.16
C HIS A 223 -3.27 -12.89 -18.75
N LEU A 224 -2.60 -12.31 -17.76
CA LEU A 224 -2.77 -12.62 -16.34
C LEU A 224 -2.94 -11.32 -15.56
N ILE A 225 -3.98 -11.27 -14.73
CA ILE A 225 -4.19 -10.24 -13.73
C ILE A 225 -4.27 -10.90 -12.36
N VAL A 226 -3.47 -10.43 -11.43
CA VAL A 226 -3.57 -10.79 -10.01
C VAL A 226 -3.81 -9.53 -9.22
N SER A 227 -4.91 -9.49 -8.48
CA SER A 227 -5.29 -8.39 -7.60
C SER A 227 -5.38 -8.87 -6.15
N LEU A 228 -4.88 -8.05 -5.25
CA LEU A 228 -4.86 -8.23 -3.81
C LEU A 228 -5.38 -6.98 -3.13
N SER A 229 -6.14 -7.14 -2.06
CA SER A 229 -6.53 -6.00 -1.22
C SER A 229 -6.81 -6.41 0.21
N ASP A 230 -6.62 -5.47 1.13
CA ASP A 230 -7.19 -5.50 2.47
C ASP A 230 -7.99 -4.22 2.67
N GLY A 231 -9.30 -4.32 2.44
CA GLY A 231 -10.20 -3.18 2.47
C GLY A 231 -10.50 -2.68 3.87
N MET A 232 -10.54 -3.56 4.88
CA MET A 232 -10.67 -3.18 6.29
C MET A 232 -9.49 -2.29 6.71
N THR A 233 -8.26 -2.75 6.46
CA THR A 233 -7.06 -1.97 6.79
C THR A 233 -6.99 -0.67 5.99
N GLY A 234 -7.25 -0.73 4.69
CA GLY A 234 -7.22 0.47 3.84
C GLY A 234 -8.23 1.53 4.27
N MET A 235 -9.47 1.15 4.55
CA MET A 235 -10.50 2.09 4.99
C MET A 235 -10.23 2.65 6.39
N ARG A 236 -9.68 1.85 7.30
CA ARG A 236 -9.22 2.34 8.61
C ARG A 236 -8.18 3.45 8.45
N LEU A 237 -7.14 3.22 7.64
CA LEU A 237 -6.06 4.19 7.41
C LEU A 237 -6.56 5.46 6.72
N LEU A 238 -7.47 5.35 5.75
CA LEU A 238 -8.07 6.52 5.09
C LEU A 238 -8.95 7.34 6.05
N ASN A 239 -9.65 6.69 6.97
CA ASN A 239 -10.44 7.40 7.99
C ASN A 239 -9.55 8.09 9.02
N GLU A 240 -8.45 7.44 9.45
CA GLU A 240 -7.43 8.03 10.31
C GLU A 240 -6.83 9.29 9.68
N TYR A 241 -6.49 9.22 8.39
CA TYR A 241 -6.00 10.37 7.63
C TYR A 241 -6.99 11.56 7.69
N ARG A 242 -8.27 11.31 7.38
CA ARG A 242 -9.31 12.35 7.38
C ARG A 242 -9.49 12.98 8.76
N ALA A 243 -9.52 12.16 9.81
CA ALA A 243 -9.63 12.63 11.18
C ALA A 243 -8.45 13.53 11.56
N HIS A 244 -7.23 13.12 11.19
CA HIS A 244 -6.03 13.92 11.47
C HIS A 244 -6.02 15.24 10.70
N ALA A 245 -6.42 15.24 9.42
CA ALA A 245 -6.53 16.45 8.60
C ALA A 245 -7.55 17.45 9.19
N GLN A 246 -8.73 16.96 9.61
CA GLN A 246 -9.76 17.79 10.23
C GLN A 246 -9.28 18.38 11.57
N ALA A 247 -8.67 17.58 12.43
CA ALA A 247 -8.14 18.05 13.71
C ALA A 247 -7.01 19.07 13.54
N ALA A 248 -6.14 18.90 12.54
CA ALA A 248 -5.11 19.88 12.21
C ALA A 248 -5.71 21.20 11.72
N ALA A 249 -6.71 21.16 10.83
CA ALA A 249 -7.39 22.36 10.34
C ALA A 249 -8.09 23.12 11.46
N GLN A 250 -8.76 22.41 12.39
CA GLN A 250 -9.41 23.04 13.54
C GLN A 250 -8.41 23.71 14.49
N ARG A 251 -7.25 23.09 14.73
CA ARG A 251 -6.19 23.69 15.55
C ARG A 251 -5.66 24.99 14.94
N GLN A 252 -5.46 25.01 13.62
CA GLN A 252 -5.03 26.22 12.92
C GLN A 252 -6.06 27.35 13.04
N GLN A 253 -7.34 27.05 12.81
CA GLN A 253 -8.42 28.04 12.96
C GLN A 253 -8.49 28.62 14.39
N ASN A 254 -8.34 27.76 15.41
CA ASN A 254 -8.33 28.22 16.80
C ASN A 254 -7.11 29.10 17.13
N GLN A 255 -5.94 28.80 16.55
CA GLN A 255 -4.74 29.61 16.73
C GLN A 255 -4.89 30.98 16.08
N GLU A 256 -5.41 31.03 14.85
CA GLU A 256 -5.67 32.29 14.12
C GLU A 256 -6.69 33.15 14.87
N ALA A 257 -7.76 32.55 15.39
CA ALA A 257 -8.75 33.24 16.22
C ALA A 257 -8.14 33.80 17.51
N GLY A 258 -7.30 33.02 18.20
CA GLY A 258 -6.59 33.46 19.41
C GLY A 258 -5.62 34.62 19.14
N GLN A 259 -4.90 34.58 18.02
CA GLN A 259 -4.02 35.68 17.60
C GLN A 259 -4.79 36.95 17.24
N ALA A 260 -5.95 36.81 16.60
CA ALA A 260 -6.81 37.95 16.28
C ALA A 260 -7.38 38.62 17.55
N ALA A 261 -7.85 37.82 18.51
CA ALA A 261 -8.37 38.34 19.78
C ALA A 261 -7.29 39.05 20.63
N GLY A 262 -6.05 38.54 20.60
CA GLY A 262 -4.91 39.16 21.30
C GLY A 262 -4.40 40.48 20.69
N ARG A 263 -4.83 40.84 19.47
CA ARG A 263 -4.44 42.08 18.78
C ARG A 263 -5.36 43.27 19.05
N ASN A 264 -6.29 43.18 19.99
CA ASN A 264 -7.11 44.35 20.38
C ASN A 264 -6.20 45.49 20.89
N PRO A 265 -6.12 46.64 20.18
CA PRO A 265 -5.25 47.72 20.56
C PRO A 265 -5.73 48.33 21.88
N THR A 266 -4.82 48.44 22.85
CA THR A 266 -5.05 49.22 24.06
C THR A 266 -5.22 50.68 23.65
N LEU A 267 -6.42 51.21 23.81
CA LEU A 267 -6.74 52.63 23.61
C LEU A 267 -6.22 53.48 24.77
#